data_AF-A0A426Y8R2-F1
#
_entry.id   AF-A0A426Y8R2-F1
#
_cell.length_a   1.000
_cell.length_b   1.000
_cell.length_c   1.000
_cell.angle_alpha   90.00
_cell.angle_beta   90.00
_cell.angle_gamma   90.00
#
_symmetry.space_group_name_H-M   'P 1'
#
loop_
_entity.id
_entity.type
_entity.pdbx_description
1 polymer ?
#
loop_
_entity_poly.entity_id
_entity_poly.type
_entity_poly.pdbx_seq_one_letter_code
_entity_poly.pdbx_strand_id
1 'polypeptide(L)'
;MGQLLILQPEEKFSPCHDLLPPGNGLYILGNSLEHSNDSERLLHAATLAFLNSPHPLEILSDRSAYGSEGTVYRDHDTNSYLRSVRGVIRQEFKLIRKVKREQRRKIWWPLVATQDIHPRVVSTRSAGSTISTQRNFSFSGAIHGGKQTLKQFARLVTSQYVHIFVVLFFPARLLLLGALSVINFS
;
A
#
# COMPACT_ATOMS: atom_id res chain seq x y z
N MET A 1 -14.31 -21.24 0.85
CA MET A 1 -13.47 -20.62 -0.21
C MET A 1 -12.23 -20.01 0.43
N GLY A 2 -11.07 -20.08 -0.23
CA GLY A 2 -9.83 -19.44 0.25
C GLY A 2 -9.88 -17.91 0.13
N GLN A 3 -8.84 -17.23 0.62
CA GLN A 3 -8.67 -15.79 0.43
C GLN A 3 -8.19 -15.50 -1.00
N LEU A 4 -8.85 -14.58 -1.71
CA LEU A 4 -8.45 -14.17 -3.05
C LEU A 4 -7.55 -12.93 -2.97
N LEU A 5 -6.37 -13.01 -3.58
CA LEU A 5 -5.45 -11.89 -3.73
C LEU A 5 -5.55 -11.35 -5.15
N ILE A 6 -5.84 -10.05 -5.27
CA ILE A 6 -6.03 -9.37 -6.55
C ILE A 6 -4.89 -8.37 -6.73
N LEU A 7 -4.03 -8.61 -7.72
CA LEU A 7 -2.93 -7.72 -8.07
C LEU A 7 -3.35 -6.82 -9.24
N GLN A 8 -3.41 -5.51 -9.00
CA GLN A 8 -3.66 -4.52 -10.03
C GLN A 8 -2.32 -3.91 -10.50
N PRO A 9 -1.96 -4.07 -11.77
CA PRO A 9 -0.76 -3.50 -12.36
C PRO A 9 -0.85 -1.96 -12.46
N GLU A 10 0.28 -1.33 -12.82
CA GLU A 10 0.26 0.08 -13.23
C GLU A 10 -0.46 0.23 -14.58
N GLU A 11 -1.20 1.33 -14.74
CA GLU A 11 -2.03 1.63 -15.92
C GLU A 11 -1.26 1.56 -17.25
N LYS A 12 0.04 1.86 -17.22
CA LYS A 12 0.95 1.75 -18.37
C LYS A 12 1.10 0.34 -18.93
N PHE A 13 0.76 -0.69 -18.16
CA PHE A 13 0.88 -2.10 -18.54
C PHE A 13 -0.48 -2.75 -18.84
N SER A 14 -1.54 -2.28 -18.18
CA SER A 14 -2.90 -2.81 -18.35
C SER A 14 -3.89 -1.76 -17.86
N PRO A 15 -5.07 -1.66 -18.49
CA PRO A 15 -6.13 -0.79 -18.00
C PRO A 15 -6.51 -1.11 -16.55
N CYS A 16 -6.96 -0.08 -15.82
CA CYS A 16 -7.48 -0.25 -14.47
C CYS A 16 -8.81 -0.99 -14.49
N HIS A 17 -9.06 -1.78 -13.46
CA HIS A 17 -10.33 -2.49 -13.32
C HIS A 17 -11.38 -1.59 -12.69
N ASP A 18 -12.58 -1.50 -13.26
CA ASP A 18 -13.63 -0.54 -12.83
C ASP A 18 -14.08 -0.70 -11.37
N LEU A 19 -14.11 -1.95 -10.88
CA LEU A 19 -14.46 -2.26 -9.49
C LEU A 19 -13.34 -2.02 -8.46
N LEU A 20 -12.15 -1.61 -8.91
CA LEU A 20 -11.02 -1.35 -8.02
C LEU A 20 -10.67 0.14 -7.99
N PRO A 21 -10.08 0.62 -6.88
CA PRO A 21 -9.54 1.98 -6.84
C PRO A 21 -8.54 2.23 -7.97
N PRO A 22 -8.47 3.47 -8.49
CA PRO A 22 -7.52 3.81 -9.53
C PRO A 22 -6.07 3.68 -9.03
N GLY A 23 -5.18 3.27 -9.93
CA GLY A 23 -3.75 3.06 -9.66
C GLY A 23 -3.38 1.59 -9.55
N ASN A 24 -2.17 1.33 -9.07
CA ASN A 24 -1.66 -0.02 -8.84
C ASN A 24 -1.79 -0.40 -7.35
N GLY A 25 -2.01 -1.68 -7.08
CA GLY A 25 -2.27 -2.14 -5.72
C GLY A 25 -2.37 -3.65 -5.59
N LEU A 26 -2.34 -4.12 -4.34
CA LEU A 26 -2.65 -5.51 -3.99
C LEU A 26 -3.83 -5.52 -3.04
N TYR A 27 -4.92 -6.14 -3.47
CA TYR A 27 -6.18 -6.19 -2.76
C TYR A 27 -6.45 -7.62 -2.28
N ILE A 28 -7.21 -7.69 -1.20
CA ILE A 28 -7.61 -8.95 -0.59
C ILE A 28 -9.13 -8.97 -0.62
N LEU A 29 -9.69 -9.97 -1.28
CA LEU A 29 -11.11 -10.29 -1.21
C LEU A 29 -11.27 -11.54 -0.33
N GLY A 30 -11.96 -11.39 0.80
CA GLY A 30 -12.15 -12.46 1.77
C GLY A 30 -13.16 -12.08 2.84
N ASN A 31 -13.59 -13.08 3.62
CA ASN A 31 -14.59 -12.86 4.67
C ASN A 31 -14.00 -12.03 5.79
N SER A 32 -14.68 -10.92 6.11
CA SER A 32 -14.50 -10.26 7.40
C SER A 32 -14.94 -11.22 8.51
N LEU A 33 -14.43 -11.00 9.72
CA LEU A 33 -14.54 -11.88 10.90
C LEU A 33 -15.97 -12.28 11.32
N GLU A 34 -17.01 -11.69 10.71
CA GLU A 34 -18.42 -12.00 10.97
C GLU A 34 -18.94 -13.05 9.99
N HIS A 35 -18.88 -14.30 10.42
CA HIS A 35 -19.36 -15.47 9.69
C HIS A 35 -20.90 -15.56 9.76
N SER A 36 -21.59 -14.87 8.85
CA SER A 36 -22.99 -15.17 8.53
C SER A 36 -23.05 -15.97 7.22
N ASN A 37 -24.05 -16.85 7.07
CA ASN A 37 -24.21 -17.64 5.84
C ASN A 37 -24.46 -16.73 4.61
N ASP A 38 -25.01 -15.54 4.85
CA ASP A 38 -25.24 -14.53 3.81
C ASP A 38 -23.94 -13.86 3.34
N SER A 39 -22.94 -13.69 4.23
CA SER A 39 -21.66 -13.08 3.85
C SER A 39 -20.88 -13.93 2.86
N GLU A 40 -20.93 -15.26 3.01
CA GLU A 40 -20.27 -16.19 2.09
C GLU A 40 -20.91 -16.18 0.70
N ARG A 41 -22.25 -16.13 0.63
CA ARG A 41 -22.99 -16.03 -0.64
C ARG A 41 -22.68 -14.72 -1.35
N LEU A 42 -22.66 -13.61 -0.61
CA LEU A 42 -22.32 -12.29 -1.16
C LEU A 42 -20.88 -12.23 -1.65
N LEU A 43 -19.92 -12.79 -0.92
CA LEU A 43 -18.54 -12.87 -1.39
C LEU A 43 -18.40 -13.73 -2.63
N HIS A 44 -19.10 -14.86 -2.69
CA HIS A 44 -19.10 -15.70 -3.87
C HIS A 44 -19.66 -14.94 -5.08
N ALA A 45 -20.80 -14.25 -4.91
CA ALA A 45 -21.38 -13.41 -5.95
C ALA A 45 -20.44 -12.28 -6.38
N ALA A 46 -19.80 -11.59 -5.43
CA ALA A 46 -18.84 -10.52 -5.71
C ALA A 46 -17.60 -11.04 -6.45
N THR A 47 -17.10 -12.24 -6.08
CA THR A 47 -15.98 -12.88 -6.75
C THR A 47 -16.34 -13.23 -8.19
N LEU A 48 -17.53 -13.80 -8.42
CA LEU A 48 -18.01 -14.08 -9.76
C LEU A 48 -18.21 -12.81 -10.59
N ALA A 49 -18.80 -11.76 -10.01
CA ALA A 49 -18.99 -10.48 -10.70
C ALA A 49 -17.65 -9.85 -11.08
N PHE A 50 -16.66 -9.90 -10.18
CA PHE A 50 -15.31 -9.41 -10.43
C PHE A 50 -14.62 -10.17 -11.57
N LEU A 51 -14.65 -11.50 -11.55
CA LEU A 51 -14.00 -12.32 -12.59
C LEU A 51 -14.70 -12.23 -13.96
N ASN A 52 -15.97 -11.79 -13.99
CA ASN A 52 -16.76 -11.62 -15.20
C ASN A 52 -16.82 -10.15 -15.69
N SER A 53 -15.95 -9.26 -15.18
CA SER A 53 -15.91 -7.85 -15.58
C SER A 53 -14.50 -7.48 -16.11
N PRO A 54 -14.34 -7.04 -17.37
CA PRO A 54 -15.33 -7.07 -18.45
C PRO A 54 -15.70 -8.51 -18.81
N HIS A 55 -16.88 -8.71 -19.42
CA HIS A 55 -17.36 -10.06 -19.69
C HIS A 55 -16.45 -10.76 -20.72
N PRO A 56 -16.09 -12.04 -20.57
CA PRO A 56 -15.15 -12.69 -21.48
C PRO A 56 -15.58 -12.62 -22.96
N LEU A 57 -16.88 -12.69 -23.23
CA LEU A 57 -17.41 -12.53 -24.59
C LEU A 57 -17.32 -11.11 -25.14
N GLU A 58 -17.31 -10.09 -24.27
CA GLU A 58 -17.05 -8.70 -24.68
C GLU A 58 -15.58 -8.50 -25.04
N ILE A 59 -14.66 -9.15 -24.31
CA ILE A 59 -13.24 -9.15 -24.64
C ILE A 59 -13.02 -9.85 -25.99
N LEU A 60 -13.65 -11.01 -26.20
CA LEU A 60 -13.52 -11.79 -27.42
C LEU A 60 -14.31 -11.22 -28.62
N SER A 61 -15.25 -10.29 -28.40
CA SER A 61 -15.92 -9.62 -29.50
C SER A 61 -15.03 -8.58 -30.17
N ASP A 62 -14.03 -8.06 -29.44
CA ASP A 62 -13.05 -7.14 -30.00
C ASP A 62 -12.06 -7.89 -30.92
N ARG A 63 -11.98 -7.43 -32.17
CA ARG A 63 -11.01 -7.94 -33.14
C ARG A 63 -9.57 -7.74 -32.67
N SER A 64 -9.32 -6.71 -31.86
CA SER A 64 -7.98 -6.41 -31.31
C SER A 64 -7.51 -7.43 -30.26
N ALA A 65 -8.43 -8.23 -29.70
CA ALA A 65 -8.09 -9.28 -28.75
C ALA A 65 -7.38 -10.47 -29.39
N TYR A 66 -7.41 -10.58 -30.72
CA TYR A 66 -6.74 -11.62 -31.48
C TYR A 66 -5.44 -11.11 -32.13
N GLY A 67 -4.44 -11.98 -32.18
CA GLY A 67 -3.20 -11.75 -32.92
C GLY A 67 -3.40 -11.84 -34.43
N SER A 68 -2.30 -11.81 -35.18
CA SER A 68 -2.31 -12.01 -36.64
C SER A 68 -3.05 -13.30 -36.99
N GLU A 69 -3.93 -13.23 -37.99
CA GLU A 69 -4.77 -14.34 -38.47
C GLU A 69 -5.78 -14.91 -37.45
N GLY A 70 -6.14 -14.14 -36.40
CA GLY A 70 -7.09 -14.62 -35.40
C GLY A 70 -6.46 -15.51 -34.34
N THR A 71 -5.13 -15.49 -34.21
CA THR A 71 -4.41 -16.31 -33.23
C THR A 71 -4.70 -15.85 -31.80
N VAL A 72 -4.99 -16.80 -30.92
CA VAL A 72 -5.14 -16.52 -29.48
C VAL A 72 -3.78 -16.68 -28.84
N TYR A 73 -3.26 -15.61 -28.23
CA TYR A 73 -2.00 -15.66 -27.50
C TYR A 73 -2.19 -16.54 -26.25
N ARG A 74 -1.54 -17.70 -26.22
CA ARG A 74 -1.69 -18.69 -25.14
C ARG A 74 -0.78 -18.44 -23.96
N ASP A 75 0.34 -17.78 -24.20
CA ASP A 75 1.34 -17.54 -23.18
C ASP A 75 1.07 -16.20 -22.49
N HIS A 76 1.24 -16.13 -21.19
CA HIS A 76 1.23 -14.87 -20.46
C HIS A 76 2.69 -14.44 -20.25
N ASP A 77 3.01 -13.17 -20.47
CA ASP A 77 4.33 -12.66 -20.12
C ASP A 77 4.48 -12.65 -18.59
N THR A 78 5.21 -13.62 -18.05
CA THR A 78 5.46 -13.73 -16.60
C THR A 78 6.17 -12.50 -16.02
N ASN A 79 6.90 -11.75 -16.84
CA ASN A 79 7.55 -10.51 -16.42
C ASN A 79 6.54 -9.42 -16.05
N SER A 80 5.36 -9.43 -16.67
CA SER A 80 4.28 -8.48 -16.36
C SER A 80 3.82 -8.59 -14.90
N TYR A 81 3.68 -9.82 -14.38
CA TYR A 81 3.35 -10.06 -12.96
C TYR A 81 4.46 -9.57 -12.04
N LEU A 82 5.72 -9.92 -12.35
CA LEU A 82 6.86 -9.51 -11.55
C LEU A 82 7.02 -7.99 -11.48
N ARG A 83 6.81 -7.29 -12.61
CA ARG A 83 6.82 -5.83 -12.68
C ARG A 83 5.71 -5.22 -11.82
N SER A 84 4.52 -5.81 -11.87
CA SER A 84 3.36 -5.35 -11.11
C SER A 84 3.57 -5.49 -9.60
N VAL A 85 4.05 -6.65 -9.14
CA VAL A 85 4.41 -6.87 -7.73
C VAL A 85 5.50 -5.89 -7.28
N ARG A 86 6.55 -5.69 -8.09
CA ARG A 86 7.61 -4.72 -7.78
C ARG A 86 7.08 -3.29 -7.70
N GLY A 87 6.13 -2.92 -8.56
CA GLY A 87 5.46 -1.63 -8.55
C GLY A 87 4.74 -1.37 -7.22
N VAL A 88 3.89 -2.31 -6.79
CA VAL A 88 3.17 -2.24 -5.51
C VAL A 88 4.14 -2.15 -4.33
N ILE A 89 5.16 -3.00 -4.27
CA ILE A 89 6.17 -2.98 -3.19
C ILE A 89 6.87 -1.61 -3.11
N ARG A 90 7.25 -1.03 -4.26
CA ARG A 90 7.89 0.29 -4.30
C ARG A 90 6.97 1.40 -3.78
N GLN A 91 5.69 1.35 -4.11
CA GLN A 91 4.69 2.31 -3.64
C GLN A 91 4.49 2.22 -2.13
N GLU A 92 4.36 1.01 -1.58
CA GLU A 92 4.27 0.79 -0.13
C GLU A 92 5.51 1.33 0.60
N PHE A 93 6.71 1.05 0.09
CA PHE A 93 7.93 1.64 0.66
C PHE A 93 7.95 3.17 0.59
N LYS A 94 7.41 3.77 -0.47
CA LYS A 94 7.30 5.24 -0.60
C LYS A 94 6.37 5.81 0.46
N LEU A 95 5.22 5.17 0.70
CA LEU A 95 4.27 5.56 1.76
C LEU A 95 4.90 5.44 3.14
N ILE A 96 5.56 4.32 3.45
CA ILE A 96 6.26 4.11 4.74
C ILE A 96 7.32 5.19 4.96
N ARG A 97 8.12 5.52 3.93
CA ARG A 97 9.13 6.59 4.02
C ARG A 97 8.48 7.95 4.22
N LYS A 98 7.34 8.25 3.58
CA LYS A 98 6.60 9.49 3.75
C LYS A 98 6.11 9.65 5.19
N VAL A 99 5.43 8.64 5.72
CA VAL A 99 4.94 8.61 7.12
C VAL A 99 6.11 8.77 8.10
N LYS A 100 7.23 8.08 7.88
CA LYS A 100 8.42 8.20 8.75
C LYS A 100 9.02 9.61 8.71
N ARG A 101 9.05 10.27 7.55
CA ARG A 101 9.53 11.65 7.41
C ARG A 101 8.59 12.64 8.09
N GLU A 102 7.28 12.47 7.94
CA GLU A 102 6.28 13.27 8.63
C GLU A 102 6.38 13.11 10.15
N GLN A 103 6.56 11.88 10.64
CA GLN A 103 6.79 11.63 12.06
C GLN A 103 8.07 12.29 12.57
N ARG A 104 9.18 12.19 11.82
CA ARG A 104 10.43 12.90 12.16
C ARG A 104 10.24 14.40 12.18
N ARG A 105 9.53 14.97 11.19
CA ARG A 105 9.20 16.40 11.20
C ARG A 105 8.38 16.75 12.43
N LYS A 106 7.31 16.02 12.77
CA LYS A 106 6.53 16.31 13.99
C LYS A 106 7.36 16.28 15.28
N ILE A 107 8.34 15.37 15.39
CA ILE A 107 9.20 15.25 16.58
C ILE A 107 10.35 16.27 16.57
N TRP A 108 10.98 16.53 15.44
CA TRP A 108 12.21 17.35 15.33
C TRP A 108 11.92 18.81 14.97
N TRP A 109 10.78 19.10 14.33
CA TRP A 109 10.38 20.46 13.99
C TRP A 109 10.26 21.37 15.22
N PRO A 110 9.73 20.93 16.37
CA PRO A 110 9.75 21.74 17.59
C PRO A 110 11.16 22.07 18.09
N LEU A 111 12.15 21.19 17.90
CA LEU A 111 13.53 21.40 18.34
C LEU A 111 14.30 22.37 17.43
N VAL A 112 13.88 22.50 16.17
CA VAL A 112 14.46 23.44 15.19
C VAL A 112 13.71 24.77 15.20
N ALA A 113 12.41 24.77 15.52
CA ALA A 113 11.57 25.97 15.59
C ALA A 113 11.74 26.77 16.90
N THR A 114 12.45 26.26 17.91
CA THR A 114 12.72 26.97 19.17
C THR A 114 13.74 28.10 19.05
N GLN A 115 14.09 28.54 17.84
CA GLN A 115 15.09 29.59 17.62
C GLN A 115 14.51 30.92 17.11
N ASP A 116 13.21 31.16 17.32
CA ASP A 116 12.60 32.49 17.19
C ASP A 116 11.95 32.96 18.52
N ILE A 117 12.77 33.58 19.36
CA ILE A 117 12.57 34.93 19.93
C ILE A 117 11.21 35.22 20.63
N HIS A 118 11.27 35.20 21.98
CA HIS A 118 10.48 35.93 23.00
C HIS A 118 8.93 35.72 23.16
N PRO A 119 8.46 35.39 24.39
CA PRO A 119 7.03 35.35 24.72
C PRO A 119 6.55 36.76 25.12
N ARG A 120 5.86 37.48 24.22
CA ARG A 120 5.09 38.67 24.61
C ARG A 120 3.62 38.30 24.77
N VAL A 121 3.26 38.05 26.03
CA VAL A 121 1.89 37.99 26.52
C VAL A 121 1.14 39.24 26.07
N VAL A 122 0.17 39.09 25.17
CA VAL A 122 -0.93 40.05 24.99
C VAL A 122 -2.23 39.27 25.07
N SER A 123 -2.87 39.44 26.22
CA SER A 123 -4.26 39.08 26.48
C SER A 123 -5.16 40.08 25.76
N THR A 124 -5.99 39.62 24.81
CA THR A 124 -7.18 40.37 24.39
C THR A 124 -8.29 39.44 23.87
N ARG A 125 -9.27 39.24 24.75
CA ARG A 125 -10.75 39.24 24.56
C ARG A 125 -11.39 38.60 23.31
N SER A 126 -12.21 37.58 23.63
CA SER A 126 -13.52 37.17 23.08
C SER A 126 -14.31 38.17 22.21
N ALA A 127 -14.86 37.70 21.08
CA ALA A 127 -16.31 37.61 20.79
C ALA A 127 -16.57 37.37 19.28
N GLY A 128 -17.49 36.46 18.94
CA GLY A 128 -18.04 36.36 17.57
C GLY A 128 -18.49 34.96 17.13
N SER A 129 -19.63 34.51 17.64
CA SER A 129 -20.40 33.36 17.10
C SER A 129 -21.30 33.85 15.96
N THR A 130 -21.35 33.12 14.82
CA THR A 130 -22.58 32.85 14.02
C THR A 130 -22.29 31.97 12.79
N ILE A 131 -22.61 30.68 12.95
CA ILE A 131 -23.32 29.74 12.04
C ILE A 131 -23.32 30.02 10.52
N SER A 132 -22.68 29.14 9.73
CA SER A 132 -23.25 28.57 8.50
C SER A 132 -22.72 27.16 8.19
N THR A 133 -23.60 26.18 8.40
CA THR A 133 -23.93 25.00 7.59
C THR A 133 -22.83 24.24 6.80
N GLN A 134 -22.38 23.14 7.41
CA GLN A 134 -22.17 21.79 6.85
C GLN A 134 -21.71 21.62 5.38
N ARG A 135 -20.50 21.08 5.22
CA ARG A 135 -20.28 19.70 4.71
C ARG A 135 -19.02 19.13 5.35
N ASN A 136 -19.21 18.52 6.52
CA ASN A 136 -18.20 17.67 7.15
C ASN A 136 -18.16 16.35 6.38
N PHE A 137 -17.23 16.18 5.44
CA PHE A 137 -16.79 14.84 5.07
C PHE A 137 -15.79 14.36 6.12
N SER A 138 -16.33 13.83 7.21
CA SER A 138 -15.56 13.10 8.21
C SER A 138 -15.06 11.80 7.59
N PHE A 139 -13.85 11.81 7.04
CA PHE A 139 -13.12 10.59 6.69
C PHE A 139 -12.66 9.90 7.98
N SER A 140 -13.55 9.09 8.55
CA SER A 140 -13.24 8.21 9.68
C SER A 140 -12.84 6.85 9.12
N GLY A 141 -11.55 6.52 9.23
CA GLY A 141 -11.08 5.13 9.23
C GLY A 141 -10.68 4.52 7.89
N ALA A 142 -9.41 4.70 7.51
CA ALA A 142 -8.69 3.70 6.71
C ALA A 142 -7.25 3.57 7.23
N ILE A 143 -7.09 3.16 8.49
CA ILE A 143 -5.77 2.83 9.06
C ILE A 143 -5.90 1.59 9.94
N HIS A 144 -6.01 0.41 9.32
CA HIS A 144 -5.72 -0.86 10.02
C HIS A 144 -4.96 -1.89 9.16
N GLY A 145 -4.66 -1.61 7.87
CA GLY A 145 -4.05 -2.59 6.97
C GLY A 145 -2.52 -2.72 7.01
N GLY A 146 -1.76 -1.68 7.37
CA GLY A 146 -0.31 -1.64 7.06
C GLY A 146 0.61 -2.51 7.93
N LYS A 147 0.24 -2.83 9.17
CA LYS A 147 1.05 -3.68 10.06
C LYS A 147 0.69 -5.16 9.96
N GLN A 148 -0.58 -5.47 9.71
CA GLN A 148 -1.09 -6.84 9.73
C GLN A 148 -0.81 -7.57 8.42
N THR A 149 -0.94 -6.88 7.29
CA THR A 149 -0.52 -7.38 5.97
C THR A 149 0.99 -7.65 5.95
N LEU A 150 1.81 -6.70 6.42
CA LEU A 150 3.26 -6.89 6.49
C LEU A 150 3.67 -8.02 7.44
N LYS A 151 2.95 -8.21 8.56
CA LYS A 151 3.14 -9.36 9.45
C LYS A 151 2.77 -10.68 8.78
N GLN A 152 1.71 -10.72 7.97
CA GLN A 152 1.32 -11.92 7.22
C GLN A 152 2.33 -12.23 6.10
N PHE A 153 2.79 -11.23 5.36
CA PHE A 153 3.88 -11.38 4.39
C PHE A 153 5.20 -11.80 5.05
N ALA A 154 5.56 -11.19 6.18
CA ALA A 154 6.74 -11.57 6.94
C ALA A 154 6.63 -13.01 7.44
N ARG A 155 5.46 -13.43 7.96
CA ARG A 155 5.21 -14.81 8.41
C ARG A 155 5.39 -15.84 7.28
N LEU A 156 5.05 -15.48 6.04
CA LEU A 156 5.26 -16.33 4.86
C LEU A 156 6.74 -16.35 4.44
N VAL A 157 7.44 -15.22 4.52
CA VAL A 157 8.88 -15.13 4.18
C VAL A 157 9.78 -15.74 5.26
N THR A 158 9.33 -15.76 6.53
CA THR A 158 10.08 -16.35 7.66
C THR A 158 10.06 -17.87 7.68
N SER A 159 9.32 -18.54 6.79
CA SER A 159 9.18 -20.00 6.87
C SER A 159 10.43 -20.78 6.47
N GLN A 160 11.37 -20.22 5.71
CA GLN A 160 12.56 -20.98 5.24
C GLN A 160 13.88 -20.19 5.12
N TYR A 161 13.91 -18.85 5.23
CA TYR A 161 15.12 -18.05 4.89
C TYR A 161 15.68 -17.15 6.01
N VAL A 162 15.18 -17.25 7.25
CA VAL A 162 15.58 -16.33 8.34
C VAL A 162 17.06 -16.47 8.74
N HIS A 163 17.62 -17.68 8.64
CA HIS A 163 19.02 -17.90 9.01
C HIS A 163 20.01 -17.19 8.08
N ILE A 164 19.68 -17.00 6.80
CA ILE A 164 20.59 -16.36 5.83
C ILE A 164 20.66 -14.84 6.04
N PHE A 165 19.57 -14.20 6.46
CA PHE A 165 19.53 -12.75 6.67
C PHE A 165 20.22 -12.29 7.97
N VAL A 166 20.18 -13.09 9.04
CA VAL A 166 20.80 -12.73 10.32
C VAL A 166 22.33 -12.76 10.21
N VAL A 167 22.90 -13.72 9.47
CA VAL A 167 24.35 -13.86 9.29
C VAL A 167 24.93 -12.71 8.44
N LEU A 168 24.18 -12.18 7.48
CA LEU A 168 24.68 -11.14 6.57
C LEU A 168 24.63 -9.71 7.17
N PHE A 169 23.65 -9.42 8.02
CA PHE A 169 23.41 -8.04 8.52
C PHE A 169 24.02 -7.74 9.89
N PHE A 170 24.43 -8.75 10.65
CA PHE A 170 25.14 -8.56 11.92
C PHE A 170 26.56 -7.98 11.74
N PRO A 171 27.40 -8.41 10.77
CA PRO A 171 28.76 -7.89 10.60
C PRO A 171 28.80 -6.44 10.10
N ALA A 172 27.84 -6.02 9.27
CA ALA A 172 27.85 -4.72 8.64
C ALA A 172 27.67 -3.55 9.63
N ARG A 173 26.92 -3.75 10.72
CA ARG A 173 26.72 -2.71 11.74
C ARG A 173 27.94 -2.52 12.65
N LEU A 174 28.67 -3.60 12.93
CA LEU A 174 29.91 -3.53 13.70
C LEU A 174 31.02 -2.82 12.91
N LEU A 175 31.14 -3.09 11.61
CA LEU A 175 32.11 -2.39 10.75
C LEU A 175 31.83 -0.88 10.64
N LEU A 176 30.56 -0.48 10.57
CA LEU A 176 30.18 0.92 10.46
C LEU A 176 30.35 1.70 11.78
N LEU A 177 30.13 1.04 12.93
CA LEU A 177 30.46 1.62 14.25
C LEU A 177 31.98 1.76 14.46
N GLY A 178 32.77 0.77 14.02
CA GLY A 178 34.24 0.82 14.13
C GLY A 178 34.88 1.92 13.26
N ALA A 179 34.35 2.16 12.06
CA ALA A 179 34.87 3.22 11.19
C ALA A 179 34.57 4.63 11.74
N LEU A 180 33.41 4.84 12.37
CA LEU A 180 33.04 6.13 12.94
C LEU A 180 33.78 6.44 14.25
N SER A 181 34.18 5.43 15.03
CA SER A 181 34.95 5.65 16.26
C SER A 181 36.40 6.05 16.00
N VAL A 182 36.98 5.64 14.87
CA VAL A 182 38.37 5.99 14.50
C VAL A 182 38.49 7.43 13.99
N ILE A 183 37.45 7.96 13.35
CA ILE A 183 37.44 9.34 12.81
C ILE A 183 37.28 10.41 13.90
N ASN A 184 36.70 10.05 15.05
CA ASN A 184 36.51 10.99 16.18
C ASN A 184 37.72 11.06 17.14
N PHE A 185 38.84 10.43 16.83
CA PHE A 185 40.05 10.41 17.68
C PHE A 185 41.34 10.86 16.96
N SER A 186 41.23 11.68 15.90
CA SER A 186 42.38 12.35 15.27
C SER A 186 42.24 13.86 15.31
#